data_AF-C6IVG8-F1
#
_entry.id   AF-C6IVG8-F1
#
_cell.length_a   1.000
_cell.length_b   1.000
_cell.length_c   1.000
_cell.angle_alpha   90.00
_cell.angle_beta   90.00
_cell.angle_gamma   90.00
#
_symmetry.space_group_name_H-M   'P 1'
#
loop_
_entity.id
_entity.type
_entity.pdbx_description
1 polymer ?
#
loop_
_entity_poly.entity_id
_entity_poly.type
_entity_poly.pdbx_seq_one_letter_code
_entity_poly.pdbx_strand_id
1 'polypeptide(L)'
;MNPMIFQDTVRSKQEIHVLCGYPSEVVNHKAVQRIDQPIRDFISKSSLLFMATSDAAGNCDVSPRGDEAGFVLVLDDQHLVIPERPGTNGLTLWTIFWKTRRLG
;
A
#
# COMPACT_ATOMS: atom_id res chain seq x y z
N MET A 1 32.01 -14.45 0.60
CA MET A 1 32.12 -12.99 0.76
C MET A 1 30.92 -12.37 0.08
N ASN A 2 29.97 -11.83 0.83
CA ASN A 2 28.83 -11.11 0.27
C ASN A 2 29.19 -9.63 0.28
N PRO A 3 29.29 -8.93 -0.86
CA PRO A 3 29.50 -7.49 -0.82
C PRO A 3 28.23 -6.89 -0.23
N MET A 4 28.33 -6.31 0.96
CA MET A 4 27.26 -5.49 1.51
C MET A 4 27.10 -4.29 0.57
N ILE A 5 26.10 -4.36 -0.32
CA ILE A 5 25.79 -3.38 -1.37
C ILE A 5 25.46 -1.99 -0.76
N PHE A 6 25.15 -1.93 0.54
CA PHE A 6 24.82 -0.71 1.25
C PHE A 6 25.88 -0.41 2.32
N GLN A 7 26.40 0.81 2.31
CA GLN A 7 27.44 1.25 3.26
C GLN A 7 26.86 1.75 4.58
N ASP A 8 25.63 2.26 4.56
CA ASP A 8 24.95 2.84 5.72
C ASP A 8 23.56 2.22 5.92
N THR A 9 23.12 2.16 7.18
CA THR A 9 21.77 1.71 7.56
C THR A 9 21.07 2.81 8.33
N VAL A 10 19.93 3.25 7.82
CA VAL A 10 19.05 4.21 8.48
C VAL A 10 18.23 3.50 9.56
N ARG A 11 18.35 3.91 10.82
CA ARG A 11 17.71 3.27 11.97
C ARG A 11 16.56 4.07 12.57
N SER A 12 16.38 5.32 12.15
CA SER A 12 15.35 6.20 12.71
C SER A 12 14.76 7.12 11.65
N LYS A 13 13.55 7.61 11.92
CA LYS A 13 12.90 8.62 11.07
C LYS A 13 13.70 9.93 11.04
N GLN A 14 14.36 10.26 12.14
CA GLN A 14 15.21 11.44 12.27
C GLN A 14 16.40 11.38 11.31
N GLU A 15 17.05 10.22 11.17
CA GLU A 15 18.15 10.04 10.20
C GLU A 15 17.68 10.26 8.75
N ILE A 16 16.45 9.86 8.40
CA ILE A 16 15.87 10.17 7.09
C ILE A 16 15.78 11.67 6.87
N HIS A 17 15.31 12.44 7.87
CA HIS A 17 15.21 13.90 7.71
C HIS A 17 16.58 14.57 7.60
N VAL A 18 17.61 14.03 8.25
CA VAL A 18 18.99 14.54 8.11
C VAL A 18 19.52 14.28 6.69
N LEU A 19 19.24 13.11 6.12
CA LEU A 19 19.74 12.71 4.80
C LEU A 19 18.93 13.32 3.64
N CYS A 20 17.61 13.38 3.76
CA CYS A 20 16.69 13.75 2.69
C CYS A 20 16.03 15.12 2.89
N GLY A 21 16.23 15.77 4.04
CA GLY A 21 15.53 16.98 4.43
C GLY A 21 14.12 16.74 4.96
N TYR A 22 13.43 17.82 5.28
CA TYR A 22 12.02 17.79 5.67
C TYR A 22 11.12 17.90 4.44
N PRO A 23 10.00 17.15 4.38
CA PRO A 23 9.04 17.27 3.29
C PRO A 23 8.45 18.68 3.25
N SER A 24 8.28 19.21 2.04
CA SER A 24 7.61 20.50 1.84
C SER A 24 6.13 20.43 2.24
N GLU A 25 5.50 21.57 2.51
CA GLU A 25 4.07 21.65 2.83
C GLU A 25 3.21 20.96 1.77
N VAL A 26 3.53 21.14 0.49
CA VAL A 26 2.85 20.48 -0.62
C VAL A 26 2.89 18.95 -0.50
N VAL A 27 4.01 18.36 -0.10
CA VAL A 27 4.13 16.91 0.10
C VAL A 27 3.29 16.45 1.29
N ASN A 28 3.27 17.21 2.39
CA ASN A 28 2.45 16.89 3.55
C ASN A 28 0.95 16.91 3.23
N HIS A 29 0.52 17.79 2.33
CA HIS A 29 -0.88 17.87 1.89
C HIS A 29 -1.29 16.83 0.85
N LYS A 30 -0.37 16.02 0.29
CA LYS A 30 -0.72 14.93 -0.63
C LYS A 30 -1.44 13.77 0.05
N ALA A 31 -1.36 13.68 1.39
CA ALA A 31 -2.09 12.69 2.15
C ALA A 31 -3.56 13.13 2.30
N VAL A 32 -4.44 12.49 1.54
CA VAL A 32 -5.89 12.76 1.60
C VAL A 32 -6.56 11.68 2.46
N GLN A 33 -7.47 12.10 3.35
CA GLN A 33 -8.19 11.19 4.26
C GLN A 33 -9.48 10.60 3.66
N ARG A 34 -9.86 11.04 2.46
CA ARG A 34 -11.12 10.72 1.81
C ARG A 34 -10.93 10.50 0.31
N ILE A 35 -11.77 9.65 -0.25
CA ILE A 35 -11.80 9.35 -1.68
C ILE A 35 -12.69 10.39 -2.39
N ASP A 36 -12.05 11.47 -2.85
CA ASP A 36 -12.69 12.54 -3.61
C ASP A 36 -12.85 12.19 -5.11
N GLN A 37 -13.50 13.06 -5.88
CA GLN A 37 -13.80 12.78 -7.29
C GLN A 37 -12.54 12.48 -8.14
N PRO A 38 -11.44 13.24 -8.04
CA PRO A 38 -10.20 12.90 -8.74
C PRO A 38 -9.66 11.50 -8.41
N ILE A 39 -9.71 11.08 -7.14
CA ILE A 39 -9.29 9.73 -6.72
C ILE A 39 -10.24 8.68 -7.30
N ARG A 40 -11.57 8.92 -7.27
CA ARG A 40 -12.57 8.02 -7.87
C ARG A 40 -12.30 7.83 -9.37
N ASP A 41 -12.05 8.92 -10.09
CA ASP A 41 -11.74 8.88 -11.51
C ASP A 41 -10.46 8.10 -11.80
N PHE A 42 -9.43 8.26 -10.96
CA PHE A 42 -8.18 7.50 -11.06
C PHE A 42 -8.40 6.00 -10.83
N ILE A 43 -9.12 5.62 -9.77
CA ILE A 43 -9.45 4.23 -9.46
C ILE A 43 -10.25 3.60 -10.61
N SER A 44 -11.24 4.32 -11.15
CA SER A 44 -12.08 3.82 -12.26
C SER A 44 -11.31 3.46 -13.54
N LYS A 45 -10.12 4.05 -13.73
CA LYS A 45 -9.26 3.81 -14.90
C LYS A 45 -8.13 2.81 -14.61
N SER A 46 -8.00 2.39 -13.37
CA SER A 46 -6.90 1.53 -12.92
C SER A 46 -7.24 0.05 -13.14
N SER A 47 -6.34 -0.67 -13.81
CA SER A 47 -6.39 -2.12 -14.03
C SER A 47 -5.41 -2.91 -13.13
N LEU A 48 -4.72 -2.21 -12.23
CA LEU A 48 -3.72 -2.78 -11.33
C LEU A 48 -3.73 -2.04 -9.99
N LEU A 49 -3.67 -2.80 -8.90
CA LEU A 49 -3.62 -2.36 -7.50
C LEU A 49 -2.48 -3.11 -6.80
N PHE A 50 -1.76 -2.46 -5.92
CA PHE A 50 -0.84 -3.11 -4.97
C PHE A 50 -1.37 -2.90 -3.56
N MET A 51 -1.71 -4.00 -2.88
CA MET A 51 -2.19 -3.97 -1.50
C MET A 51 -1.07 -4.38 -0.56
N ALA A 52 -0.62 -3.45 0.28
CA ALA A 52 0.40 -3.69 1.28
C ALA A 52 -0.23 -3.78 2.68
N THR A 53 0.19 -4.77 3.46
CA THR A 53 -0.19 -4.90 4.88
C THR A 53 1.03 -5.17 5.74
N SER A 54 0.90 -5.00 7.05
CA SER A 54 1.94 -5.35 8.02
C SER A 54 1.36 -6.21 9.14
N ASP A 55 2.19 -7.08 9.72
CA ASP A 55 1.84 -7.76 10.97
C ASP A 55 2.08 -6.88 12.21
N ALA A 56 1.76 -7.41 13.40
CA ALA A 56 1.97 -6.73 14.66
C ALA A 56 3.46 -6.46 15.00
N ALA A 57 4.39 -7.19 14.37
CA ALA A 57 5.83 -6.98 14.50
C ALA A 57 6.37 -5.99 13.44
N GLY A 58 5.51 -5.48 12.56
CA GLY A 58 5.88 -4.55 11.49
C GLY A 58 6.44 -5.23 10.25
N ASN A 59 6.35 -6.56 10.11
CA ASN A 59 6.75 -7.22 8.88
C ASN A 59 5.71 -6.93 7.80
N CYS A 60 6.13 -6.29 6.72
CA CYS A 60 5.26 -5.92 5.60
C CYS A 60 5.23 -7.00 4.52
N ASP A 61 4.08 -7.13 3.85
CA ASP A 61 3.92 -7.93 2.64
C ASP A 61 3.06 -7.16 1.63
N VAL A 62 3.22 -7.44 0.33
CA VAL A 62 2.51 -6.75 -0.74
C VAL A 62 1.99 -7.73 -1.79
N SER A 63 0.71 -7.57 -2.17
CA SER A 63 0.07 -8.38 -3.20
C SER A 63 -0.43 -7.49 -4.34
N PRO A 64 0.02 -7.72 -5.59
CA PRO A 64 -0.58 -7.11 -6.77
C PRO A 64 -1.95 -7.75 -7.08
N ARG A 65 -2.90 -6.95 -7.53
CA ARG A 65 -4.24 -7.33 -8.00
C ARG A 65 -4.48 -6.69 -9.36
N GLY A 66 -4.71 -7.50 -10.38
CA GLY A 66 -4.98 -7.05 -11.74
C GLY A 66 -6.30 -7.58 -12.24
N ASP A 67 -7.03 -6.74 -12.98
CA ASP A 67 -8.30 -7.04 -13.61
C ASP A 67 -8.63 -5.95 -14.65
N GLU A 68 -9.82 -5.97 -15.25
CA GLU A 68 -10.29 -4.88 -16.12
C GLU A 68 -10.31 -3.53 -15.38
N ALA A 69 -10.11 -2.44 -16.13
CA ALA A 69 -10.11 -1.10 -15.55
C ALA A 69 -11.43 -0.82 -14.80
N GLY A 70 -11.32 -0.33 -13.56
CA GLY A 70 -12.50 -0.05 -12.72
C GLY A 70 -13.01 -1.25 -11.92
N PHE A 71 -12.24 -2.34 -11.82
CA PHE A 71 -12.59 -3.50 -11.00
C PHE A 71 -12.67 -3.22 -9.50
N VAL A 72 -12.03 -2.15 -9.01
CA VAL A 72 -12.15 -1.70 -7.62
C VAL A 72 -13.37 -0.80 -7.50
N LEU A 73 -14.35 -1.23 -6.71
CA LEU A 73 -15.56 -0.47 -6.45
C LEU A 73 -15.34 0.48 -5.26
N VAL A 74 -15.63 1.77 -5.46
CA VAL A 74 -15.65 2.76 -4.39
C VAL A 74 -17.06 2.80 -3.79
N LEU A 75 -17.24 2.25 -2.58
CA LEU A 75 -18.55 2.24 -1.91
C LEU A 75 -18.93 3.62 -1.37
N ASP A 76 -17.98 4.31 -0.74
CA ASP A 76 -18.13 5.65 -0.21
C ASP A 76 -16.75 6.33 -0.08
N ASP A 77 -16.68 7.47 0.60
CA ASP A 77 -15.45 8.26 0.73
C ASP A 77 -14.34 7.58 1.55
N GLN A 78 -14.62 6.44 2.19
CA GLN A 78 -13.69 5.72 3.07
C GLN A 78 -13.60 4.21 2.79
N HIS A 79 -14.52 3.65 2.01
CA HIS A 79 -14.58 2.20 1.78
C HIS A 79 -14.41 1.81 0.30
N LEU A 80 -13.57 0.81 0.07
CA LEU A 80 -13.32 0.18 -1.23
C LEU A 80 -13.70 -1.30 -1.17
N VAL A 81 -14.21 -1.83 -2.27
CA VAL A 81 -14.41 -3.27 -2.50
C VAL A 81 -13.47 -3.71 -3.60
N ILE A 82 -12.63 -4.68 -3.26
CA ILE A 82 -11.64 -5.26 -4.16
C ILE A 82 -12.05 -6.72 -4.39
N PRO A 83 -12.39 -7.12 -5.63
CA PRO A 83 -12.80 -8.48 -5.92
C PRO A 83 -11.65 -9.47 -5.73
N GLU A 84 -12.00 -10.67 -5.27
CA GLU A 84 -11.07 -11.78 -5.07
C GLU A 84 -11.18 -12.70 -6.31
N ARG A 85 -10.04 -12.93 -7.01
CA ARG A 85 -10.00 -13.71 -8.25
C ARG A 85 -9.21 -15.00 -8.02
N PRO A 86 -9.68 -16.17 -8.53
CA PRO A 86 -9.06 -17.49 -8.28
C PRO A 86 -7.58 -17.63 -8.68
N GLY A 87 -7.07 -16.75 -9.53
CA GLY A 87 -5.65 -16.71 -9.92
C GLY A 87 -4.73 -16.05 -8.88
N THR A 88 -5.30 -15.41 -7.86
CA THR A 88 -4.54 -15.00 -6.68
C THR A 88 -4.33 -16.26 -5.85
N ASN A 89 -3.11 -16.79 -5.77
CA ASN A 89 -2.84 -17.98 -4.97
C ASN A 89 -3.41 -17.77 -3.55
N GLY A 90 -4.36 -18.61 -3.15
CA GLY A 90 -5.04 -18.48 -1.85
C GLY A 90 -4.04 -18.40 -0.67
N LEU A 91 -2.87 -19.02 -0.80
CA LEU A 91 -1.75 -18.94 0.15
C LEU A 91 -1.24 -17.50 0.37
N THR A 92 -1.11 -16.69 -0.68
CA THR A 92 -0.64 -15.29 -0.60
C THR A 92 -1.64 -14.43 0.15
N LEU A 93 -2.93 -14.60 -0.17
CA LEU A 93 -4.03 -13.96 0.55
C LEU A 93 -4.09 -14.37 2.02
N TRP A 94 -4.07 -15.67 2.29
CA TRP A 94 -4.08 -16.20 3.65
C TRP A 94 -2.91 -15.64 4.47
N THR A 95 -1.71 -15.56 3.89
CA THR A 95 -0.53 -15.02 4.57
C THR A 95 -0.72 -13.55 4.97
N ILE A 96 -1.25 -12.72 4.07
CA ILE A 96 -1.52 -11.30 4.31
C ILE A 96 -2.57 -11.12 5.42
N PHE A 97 -3.69 -11.84 5.35
CA PHE A 97 -4.77 -11.71 6.34
C PHE A 97 -4.38 -12.23 7.73
N TRP A 98 -3.71 -13.39 7.81
CA TRP A 98 -3.32 -13.98 9.10
C TRP A 98 -2.27 -13.15 9.84
N LYS A 99 -1.35 -12.54 9.10
CA LYS A 99 -0.35 -11.62 9.63
C LYS A 99 -0.98 -10.36 10.23
N THR A 100 -2.02 -9.82 9.59
CA THR A 100 -2.47 -8.46 9.89
C THR A 100 -3.64 -8.37 10.89
N ARG A 101 -4.44 -9.44 11.14
CA ARG A 101 -5.59 -9.44 12.10
C ARG A 101 -6.43 -8.13 12.10
N ARG A 102 -6.54 -7.46 10.96
CA ARG A 102 -7.30 -6.21 10.79
C ARG A 102 -8.05 -6.26 9.47
N LEU A 103 -9.08 -7.08 9.44
CA LEU A 103 -10.31 -6.79 8.71
C LEU A 103 -11.42 -7.27 9.65
N GLY A 104 -11.90 -6.33 10.46
CA GLY A 104 -13.18 -6.39 11.13
C GLY A 104 -14.16 -5.52 10.38
#